data_AF-A0A160VLD7-F1
#
_entry.id   AF-A0A160VLD7-F1
#
_cell.length_a   1.000
_cell.length_b   1.000
_cell.length_c   1.000
_cell.angle_alpha   90.00
_cell.angle_beta   90.00
_cell.angle_gamma   90.00
#
_symmetry.space_group_name_H-M   'P 1'
#
loop_
_entity.id
_entity.type
_entity.pdbx_description
1 polymer ?
#
loop_
_entity_poly.entity_id
_entity_poly.type
_entity_poly.pdbx_seq_one_letter_code
_entity_poly.pdbx_strand_id
1 'polypeptide(L)'
;MLKEKMGEFYQKLSDGTITGQKPDGREIVSSIRKAILTKPLVVEWCETCFRETPLAHERETVYNQYFHDMEIIEINDDPEIDGQSFWDYLLKIDQ
;
A
#
# COMPACT_ATOMS: atom_id res chain seq x y z
N MET A 1 -14.67 12.91 -0.75
CA MET A 1 -13.27 13.14 -0.29
C MET A 1 -12.53 11.83 -0.01
N LEU A 2 -12.83 11.05 1.05
CA LEU A 2 -12.08 9.80 1.32
C LEU A 2 -12.37 8.67 0.31
N LYS A 3 -13.66 8.38 0.04
CA LYS A 3 -14.06 7.34 -0.93
C LYS A 3 -13.49 7.62 -2.33
N GLU A 4 -13.50 8.89 -2.75
CA GLU A 4 -12.92 9.33 -4.03
C GLU A 4 -11.41 9.10 -4.07
N LYS A 5 -10.68 9.43 -2.99
CA LYS A 5 -9.23 9.23 -2.93
C LYS A 5 -8.85 7.74 -2.95
N MET A 6 -9.66 6.89 -2.30
CA MET A 6 -9.51 5.44 -2.37
C MET A 6 -9.78 4.89 -3.78
N GLY A 7 -10.81 5.39 -4.47
CA GLY A 7 -11.07 5.06 -5.87
C GLY A 7 -9.93 5.49 -6.80
N GLU A 8 -9.46 6.74 -6.67
CA GLU A 8 -8.29 7.25 -7.40
C GLU A 8 -7.05 6.37 -7.18
N PHE A 9 -6.80 5.96 -5.93
CA PHE A 9 -5.69 5.08 -5.61
C PHE A 9 -5.81 3.73 -6.32
N TYR A 10 -6.99 3.11 -6.22
CA TYR A 10 -7.26 1.83 -6.86
C TYR A 10 -7.08 1.89 -8.39
N GLN A 11 -7.57 2.97 -9.02
CA GLN A 11 -7.38 3.18 -10.45
C GLN A 11 -5.89 3.26 -10.81
N LYS A 12 -5.10 4.06 -10.08
CA LYS A 12 -3.66 4.18 -10.34
C LYS A 12 -2.86 2.90 -10.08
N LEU A 13 -3.32 2.05 -9.16
CA LEU A 13 -2.76 0.73 -8.92
C LEU A 13 -3.07 -0.26 -10.05
N SER A 14 -4.21 -0.09 -10.74
CA SER A 14 -4.73 -1.04 -11.73
C SER A 14 -4.49 -0.63 -13.19
N ASP A 15 -4.38 0.67 -13.48
CA ASP A 15 -4.19 1.20 -14.84
C ASP A 15 -2.73 1.25 -15.31
N GLY A 16 -1.80 0.88 -14.43
CA GLY A 16 -0.36 0.87 -14.70
C GLY A 16 0.36 2.18 -14.37
N THR A 17 -0.35 3.21 -13.90
CA THR A 17 0.24 4.48 -13.48
C THR A 17 1.29 4.28 -12.39
N ILE A 18 1.01 3.46 -11.37
CA ILE A 18 1.98 3.15 -10.31
C ILE A 18 2.96 2.07 -10.77
N THR A 19 2.49 0.98 -11.38
CA THR A 19 3.37 -0.12 -11.85
C THR A 19 4.47 0.33 -12.81
N GLY A 20 4.21 1.38 -13.60
CA GLY A 20 5.17 1.96 -14.54
C GLY A 20 6.23 2.86 -13.90
N GLN A 21 6.08 3.25 -12.63
CA GLN A 21 7.05 4.07 -11.93
C GLN A 21 8.33 3.28 -11.65
N LYS A 22 9.48 3.94 -11.82
CA LYS A 22 10.79 3.39 -11.47
C LYS A 22 11.35 4.17 -10.28
N PRO A 23 12.09 3.51 -9.37
CA PRO A 23 12.41 2.08 -9.38
C PRO A 23 11.28 1.17 -8.84
N ASP A 24 10.43 1.69 -7.97
CA ASP A 24 9.73 0.86 -6.97
C ASP A 24 8.26 0.53 -7.35
N GLY A 25 7.77 1.00 -8.51
CA GLY A 25 6.36 0.92 -8.88
C GLY A 25 5.77 -0.50 -8.90
N ARG A 26 6.57 -1.49 -9.32
CA ARG A 26 6.16 -2.91 -9.30
C ARG A 26 6.08 -3.47 -7.88
N GLU A 27 7.01 -3.07 -7.03
CA GLU A 27 7.10 -3.51 -5.63
C GLU A 27 5.93 -2.93 -4.86
N ILE A 28 5.65 -1.63 -5.02
CA ILE A 28 4.47 -0.96 -4.44
C ILE A 28 3.17 -1.72 -4.76
N VAL A 29 2.90 -2.02 -6.03
CA VAL A 29 1.66 -2.74 -6.39
C VAL A 29 1.63 -4.17 -5.83
N SER A 30 2.77 -4.85 -5.81
CA SER A 30 2.90 -6.19 -5.21
C SER A 30 2.59 -6.17 -3.72
N SER A 31 3.10 -5.18 -2.99
CA SER A 31 2.89 -5.01 -1.56
C SER A 31 1.45 -4.67 -1.23
N ILE A 32 0.85 -3.71 -1.95
CA ILE A 32 -0.55 -3.32 -1.71
C ILE A 32 -1.53 -4.46 -2.03
N ARG A 33 -1.20 -5.35 -2.98
CA ARG A 33 -2.00 -6.57 -3.23
C ARG A 33 -2.00 -7.55 -2.06
N LYS A 34 -0.96 -7.53 -1.23
CA LYS A 34 -0.84 -8.37 -0.03
C LYS A 34 -1.31 -7.66 1.25
N ALA A 35 -1.64 -6.37 1.16
CA ALA A 35 -1.98 -5.57 2.31
C ALA A 35 -3.33 -5.98 2.91
N ILE A 36 -3.38 -5.93 4.24
CA ILE A 36 -4.49 -6.38 5.06
C ILE A 36 -5.10 -5.18 5.78
N LEU A 37 -6.40 -5.02 5.66
CA LEU A 37 -7.20 -4.09 6.45
C LEU A 37 -7.50 -4.75 7.80
N THR A 38 -6.76 -4.36 8.84
CA THR A 38 -6.84 -4.94 10.19
C THR A 38 -7.92 -4.27 11.05
N LYS A 39 -8.19 -2.99 10.80
CA LYS A 39 -9.23 -2.17 11.44
C LYS A 39 -9.83 -1.19 10.44
N PRO A 40 -10.96 -0.52 10.74
CA PRO A 40 -11.47 0.53 9.87
C PRO A 40 -10.39 1.57 9.55
N LEU A 41 -10.02 1.65 8.27
CA LEU A 41 -9.01 2.56 7.72
C LEU A 41 -7.57 2.33 8.21
N VAL A 42 -7.26 1.18 8.81
CA VAL A 42 -5.89 0.78 9.20
C VAL A 42 -5.46 -0.39 8.32
N VAL A 43 -4.39 -0.17 7.55
CA VAL A 43 -3.86 -1.12 6.60
C VAL A 43 -2.44 -1.49 7.01
N GLU A 44 -2.14 -2.79 7.03
CA GLU A 44 -0.86 -3.34 7.42
C GLU A 44 -0.34 -4.27 6.32
N TRP A 45 0.96 -4.24 6.06
CA TRP A 45 1.62 -5.12 5.11
C TRP A 45 3.11 -5.22 5.43
N CYS A 46 3.76 -6.27 4.91
CA CYS A 46 5.18 -6.50 5.09
C CYS A 46 5.91 -6.30 3.76
N GLU A 47 7.08 -5.66 3.82
CA GLU A 47 7.97 -5.47 2.67
C GLU A 47 9.43 -5.73 3.07
N THR A 48 10.20 -6.28 2.15
CA THR A 48 11.65 -6.36 2.30
C THR A 48 12.27 -5.14 1.63
N CYS A 49 12.90 -4.25 2.41
CA CYS A 49 13.57 -3.06 1.91
C CYS A 49 15.04 -3.04 2.36
N PHE A 50 15.96 -2.74 1.44
CA PHE A 50 17.41 -2.72 1.71
C PHE A 50 17.99 -1.29 1.74
N ARG A 51 17.13 -0.27 1.85
CA ARG A 51 17.54 1.14 1.92
C ARG A 51 17.93 1.52 3.35
N GLU A 52 18.85 2.48 3.48
CA GLU A 52 19.24 3.05 4.79
C GLU A 52 18.05 3.66 5.52
N THR A 53 17.17 4.35 4.79
CA THR A 53 15.87 4.80 5.27
C THR A 53 14.79 3.96 4.59
N PRO A 54 14.17 2.99 5.29
CA PRO A 54 13.17 2.12 4.70
C PRO A 54 12.01 2.91 4.08
N LEU A 55 11.58 2.46 2.90
CA LEU A 55 10.42 2.97 2.16
C LEU A 55 10.50 4.47 1.76
N ALA A 56 11.68 5.10 1.79
CA ALA A 56 11.79 6.54 1.56
C ALA A 56 11.23 6.98 0.19
N HIS A 57 11.56 6.25 -0.88
CA HIS A 57 11.12 6.60 -2.24
C HIS A 57 9.63 6.32 -2.45
N GLU A 58 9.15 5.19 -1.96
CA GLU A 58 7.78 4.74 -2.03
C GLU A 58 6.87 5.72 -1.28
N ARG A 59 7.33 6.21 -0.12
CA ARG A 59 6.66 7.28 0.63
C ARG A 59 6.62 8.60 -0.11
N GLU A 60 7.74 9.04 -0.66
CA GLU A 60 7.82 10.30 -1.42
C GLU A 60 6.91 10.29 -2.65
N THR A 61 6.88 9.16 -3.36
CA THR A 61 6.23 9.06 -4.68
C THR A 61 4.76 8.63 -4.60
N VAL A 62 4.40 7.73 -3.68
CA VAL A 62 3.06 7.14 -3.63
C VAL A 62 2.48 7.16 -2.22
N TYR A 63 3.11 6.53 -1.23
CA TYR A 63 2.44 6.20 0.02
C TYR A 63 1.97 7.43 0.79
N ASN A 64 2.74 8.53 0.86
CA ASN A 64 2.30 9.73 1.58
C ASN A 64 1.11 10.45 0.92
N GLN A 65 0.74 10.09 -0.32
CA GLN A 65 -0.44 10.64 -0.99
C GLN A 65 -1.76 9.92 -0.60
N TYR A 66 -1.66 8.69 -0.08
CA TYR A 66 -2.80 7.81 0.16
C TYR A 66 -2.88 7.25 1.58
N PHE A 67 -1.75 7.20 2.30
CA PHE A 67 -1.64 6.75 3.68
C PHE A 67 -1.20 7.92 4.56
N HIS A 68 -1.76 7.96 5.76
CA HIS A 68 -1.40 8.89 6.81
C HIS A 68 -0.97 8.09 8.04
N ASP A 69 -0.20 8.72 8.92
CA ASP A 69 0.25 8.11 10.19
C ASP A 69 0.97 6.76 9.98
N MET A 70 1.76 6.65 8.90
CA MET A 70 2.53 5.46 8.58
C MET A 70 3.66 5.24 9.58
N GLU A 71 3.64 4.09 10.23
CA GLU A 71 4.69 3.57 11.10
C GLU A 71 5.45 2.43 10.39
N ILE A 72 6.76 2.35 10.60
CA ILE A 72 7.62 1.29 10.06
C ILE A 72 8.22 0.56 11.24
N ILE A 73 8.01 -0.75 11.29
CA ILE A 73 8.53 -1.63 12.32
C ILE A 73 9.41 -2.68 11.63
N GLU A 74 10.64 -2.81 12.10
CA GLU A 74 11.53 -3.89 11.65
C GLU A 74 11.07 -5.22 12.24
N ILE A 75 10.88 -6.21 11.37
CA ILE A 75 10.44 -7.57 11.70
C ILE A 75 11.45 -8.56 11.12
N ASN A 76 11.68 -9.66 11.84
CA ASN A 76 12.62 -10.71 11.41
C ASN A 76 11.93 -11.87 10.66
N ASP A 77 10.62 -12.00 10.85
CA ASP A 77 9.78 -13.05 10.26
C ASP A 77 8.51 -12.39 9.72
N ASP A 78 7.88 -12.99 8.70
CA ASP A 78 6.59 -12.54 8.17
C ASP A 78 5.46 -12.93 9.13
N PRO A 79 4.86 -11.99 9.89
CA PRO A 79 3.78 -12.31 10.79
C PRO A 79 2.52 -12.70 10.01
N GLU A 80 1.71 -13.59 10.58
CA GLU A 80 0.33 -13.75 10.13
C GLU A 80 -0.47 -12.52 10.60
N ILE A 81 -1.07 -11.81 9.65
CA ILE A 81 -1.87 -10.60 9.91
C ILE A 81 -3.34 -10.92 9.65
N ASP A 82 -4.14 -10.89 10.71
CA ASP A 82 -5.59 -11.11 10.62
C ASP A 82 -6.31 -9.88 10.07
N GLY A 83 -7.19 -10.09 9.09
CA GLY A 83 -8.05 -9.03 8.58
C GLY A 83 -8.64 -9.30 7.20
N GLN A 84 -9.14 -8.25 6.56
CA GLN A 84 -9.67 -8.33 5.20
C GLN A 84 -8.61 -7.93 4.18
N SER A 85 -8.59 -8.56 3.00
CA SER A 85 -7.85 -8.05 1.84
C SER A 85 -8.17 -6.58 1.57
N PHE A 86 -7.16 -5.72 1.64
CA PHE A 86 -7.30 -4.30 1.35
C PHE A 86 -7.59 -4.07 -0.14
N TRP A 87 -7.00 -4.89 -1.02
CA TRP A 87 -7.27 -4.84 -2.45
C TRP A 87 -8.76 -5.07 -2.77
N ASP A 88 -9.36 -6.09 -2.15
CA ASP A 88 -10.78 -6.38 -2.35
C ASP A 88 -11.68 -5.29 -1.76
N TYR A 89 -11.23 -4.65 -0.68
CA TYR A 89 -11.92 -3.49 -0.11
C TYR A 89 -11.93 -2.30 -1.07
N LEU A 90 -10.78 -1.98 -1.68
CA LEU A 90 -10.66 -0.92 -2.69
C LEU A 90 -11.53 -1.20 -3.93
N LEU A 91 -11.50 -2.43 -4.44
CA LEU A 91 -12.31 -2.84 -5.59
C LEU A 91 -13.82 -2.65 -5.34
N LYS A 92 -14.30 -2.92 -4.12
CA LYS A 92 -15.72 -2.70 -3.74
C LYS A 92 -16.08 -1.21 -3.65
N ILE A 93 -15.10 -0.35 -3.38
CA ILE A 93 -15.30 1.09 -3.27
C ILE A 93 -15.38 1.76 -4.65
N ASP A 94 -14.59 1.27 -5.61
CA ASP A 94 -14.56 1.77 -6.99
C ASP A 94 -15.82 1.39 -7.80
N GLN A 95 -16.62 0.44 -7.29
CA GLN A 95 -17.97 0.10 -7.78
C GLN A 95 -19.04 1.07 -7.24
#